data_AF-E8PL45-F1
#
_entry.id   AF-E8PL45-F1
#
_cell.length_a   1.000
_cell.length_b   1.000
_cell.length_c   1.000
_cell.angle_alpha   90.00
_cell.angle_beta   90.00
_cell.angle_gamma   90.00
#
_symmetry.space_group_name_H-M   'P 1'
#
loop_
_entity.id
_entity.type
_entity.pdbx_description
1 polymer ?
#
loop_
_entity_poly.entity_id
_entity_poly.type
_entity_poly.pdbx_seq_one_letter_code
_entity_poly.pdbx_strand_id
1 'polypeptide(L)'
;MELVPYSTTVLRFDEGVRYVATGWPFVQVQVLEGVMVLLRPLVREGGGELWVMLQDGRQYRFYLEVNGEAKVARTYVFVGRTWR
;
A
#
# COMPACT_ATOMS: atom_id res chain seq x y z
N MET A 1 -13.40 -14.37 -12.48
CA MET A 1 -13.13 -13.63 -11.24
C MET A 1 -13.50 -12.18 -11.50
N GLU A 2 -14.50 -11.66 -10.80
CA GLU A 2 -14.97 -10.28 -10.97
C GLU A 2 -14.18 -9.36 -10.03
N LEU A 3 -13.59 -8.29 -10.58
CA LEU A 3 -12.85 -7.30 -9.82
C LEU A 3 -13.82 -6.23 -9.36
N VAL A 4 -14.11 -6.19 -8.06
CA VAL A 4 -15.00 -5.17 -7.46
C VAL A 4 -14.14 -4.27 -6.59
N PRO A 5 -14.07 -2.95 -6.85
CA PRO A 5 -13.26 -2.04 -6.05
C PRO A 5 -13.79 -1.91 -4.62
N TYR A 6 -12.91 -2.15 -3.64
CA TYR A 6 -13.19 -1.95 -2.20
C TYR A 6 -12.64 -0.62 -1.70
N SER A 7 -12.83 -0.33 -0.40
CA SER A 7 -12.41 0.90 0.27
C SER A 7 -10.97 1.29 -0.07
N THR A 8 -10.73 2.58 -0.28
CA THR A 8 -9.38 3.10 -0.55
C THR A 8 -8.65 3.39 0.76
N THR A 9 -7.42 2.89 0.90
CA THR A 9 -6.51 3.31 1.96
C THR A 9 -5.55 4.37 1.43
N VAL A 10 -5.24 5.37 2.25
CA VAL A 10 -4.28 6.43 1.94
C VAL A 10 -3.10 6.32 2.90
N LEU A 11 -1.89 6.19 2.35
CA LEU A 11 -0.64 6.38 3.07
C LEU A 11 -0.10 7.77 2.73
N ARG A 12 0.22 8.57 3.76
CA ARG A 12 0.81 9.90 3.58
C ARG A 12 2.23 9.90 4.12
N PHE A 13 3.16 10.36 3.31
CA PHE A 13 4.57 10.51 3.67
C PHE A 13 4.92 11.98 3.90
N ASP A 14 5.94 12.22 4.71
CA ASP A 14 6.52 13.53 4.99
C ASP A 14 7.49 14.00 3.89
N GLU A 15 7.89 13.07 3.02
CA GLU A 15 8.82 13.26 1.90
C GLU A 15 8.23 12.67 0.60
N GLY A 16 8.72 13.14 -0.54
CA GLY A 16 8.33 12.68 -1.86
C GLY A 16 8.56 11.18 -2.05
N VAL A 17 7.58 10.52 -2.64
CA VAL A 17 7.62 9.12 -3.06
C VAL A 17 8.40 9.04 -4.37
N ARG A 18 9.52 8.33 -4.35
CA ARG A 18 10.35 8.03 -5.52
C ARG A 18 9.84 6.82 -6.29
N TYR A 19 9.42 5.79 -5.57
CA TYR A 19 9.00 4.52 -6.15
C TYR A 19 7.99 3.81 -5.26
N VAL A 20 7.01 3.14 -5.89
CA VAL A 20 6.07 2.23 -5.24
C VAL A 20 5.97 0.95 -6.05
N ALA A 21 6.01 -0.19 -5.39
CA ALA A 21 5.71 -1.48 -6.02
C ALA A 21 4.91 -2.38 -5.10
N THR A 22 4.16 -3.29 -5.70
CA THR A 22 3.37 -4.30 -5.01
C THR A 22 3.61 -5.67 -5.63
N GLY A 23 3.74 -6.68 -4.78
CA GLY A 23 3.78 -8.09 -5.20
C GLY A 23 2.37 -8.66 -5.34
N TRP A 24 1.36 -7.87 -4.97
CA TRP A 24 -0.03 -8.23 -5.02
C TRP A 24 -0.69 -7.64 -6.28
N PRO A 25 -1.12 -8.46 -7.25
CA PRO A 25 -1.69 -7.97 -8.51
C PRO A 25 -3.14 -7.47 -8.37
N PHE A 26 -3.76 -7.65 -7.19
CA PHE A 26 -5.18 -7.32 -6.96
C PHE A 26 -5.39 -6.01 -6.19
N VAL A 27 -4.42 -5.09 -6.28
CA VAL A 27 -4.51 -3.73 -5.73
C VAL A 27 -4.12 -2.71 -6.79
N GLN A 28 -4.96 -1.69 -6.96
CA GLN A 28 -4.58 -0.49 -7.69
C GLN A 28 -3.78 0.42 -6.78
N VAL A 29 -2.67 0.92 -7.31
CA VAL A 29 -1.77 1.86 -6.63
C VAL A 29 -1.74 3.16 -7.42
N GLN A 30 -1.95 4.28 -6.75
CA GLN A 30 -1.83 5.61 -7.33
C GLN A 30 -1.02 6.51 -6.41
N VAL A 31 -0.10 7.29 -6.98
CA VAL A 31 0.63 8.33 -6.25
C VAL A 31 0.00 9.68 -6.59
N LEU A 32 -0.42 10.43 -5.57
CA LEU A 32 -0.98 11.78 -5.70
C LEU A 32 -0.05 12.79 -5.04
N GLU A 33 0.13 13.93 -5.71
CA GLU A 33 0.91 15.08 -5.22
C GLU A 33 2.35 14.72 -4.79
N GLY A 34 2.87 13.58 -5.28
CA GLY A 34 4.18 13.06 -4.92
C GLY A 34 4.30 12.53 -3.49
N VAL A 35 3.34 12.72 -2.58
CA VAL A 35 3.48 12.36 -1.15
C VAL A 35 2.39 11.43 -0.62
N MET A 36 1.32 11.21 -1.39
CA MET A 36 0.21 10.33 -1.02
C MET A 36 0.21 9.07 -1.89
N VAL A 37 0.13 7.90 -1.27
CA VAL A 37 -0.07 6.62 -1.94
C VAL A 37 -1.47 6.11 -1.65
N LEU A 38 -2.30 6.01 -2.68
CA LEU A 38 -3.64 5.48 -2.63
C LEU A 38 -3.61 4.01 -3.02
N LEU A 39 -4.22 3.18 -2.18
CA LEU A 39 -4.30 1.73 -2.34
C LEU A 39 -5.77 1.34 -2.42
N ARG A 40 -6.17 0.78 -3.55
CA ARG A 40 -7.55 0.32 -3.77
C ARG A 40 -7.55 -1.18 -4.12
N PRO A 41 -7.91 -2.04 -3.17
CA PRO A 41 -8.11 -3.45 -3.45
C PRO A 41 -9.22 -3.68 -4.48
N LEU A 42 -9.04 -4.70 -5.31
CA LEU A 42 -9.98 -5.12 -6.34
C LEU A 42 -10.70 -6.44 -6.00
N VAL A 43 -10.43 -6.99 -4.82
CA VAL A 43 -10.93 -8.28 -4.33
C VAL A 43 -11.46 -8.12 -2.90
N ARG A 44 -12.36 -9.03 -2.50
CA ARG A 44 -12.97 -9.06 -1.16
C ARG A 44 -12.01 -9.48 -0.05
N GLU A 45 -11.02 -10.28 -0.39
CA GLU A 45 -10.08 -10.84 0.57
C GLU A 45 -8.74 -11.14 -0.09
N GLY A 46 -7.70 -11.25 0.74
CA GLY A 46 -6.34 -11.57 0.33
C GLY A 46 -5.34 -10.51 0.75
N GLY A 47 -4.08 -10.72 0.38
CA GLY A 47 -3.01 -9.83 0.78
C GLY A 47 -1.71 -10.05 0.04
N GLY A 48 -0.78 -9.13 0.26
CA GLY A 48 0.55 -9.19 -0.29
C GLY A 48 1.37 -7.94 0.04
N GLU A 49 2.58 -7.90 -0.46
CA GLU A 49 3.56 -6.90 -0.01
C GLU A 49 3.52 -5.63 -0.86
N LEU A 50 3.76 -4.49 -0.19
CA LEU A 50 3.93 -3.18 -0.79
C LEU A 50 5.28 -2.61 -0.36
N TRP A 51 6.06 -2.11 -1.32
CA TRP A 51 7.31 -1.40 -1.09
C TRP A 51 7.17 0.05 -1.51
N VAL A 52 7.68 0.96 -0.68
CA VAL A 52 7.75 2.39 -0.98
C VAL A 52 9.16 2.89 -0.71
N MET A 53 9.74 3.58 -1.67
CA MET A 53 11.01 4.30 -1.52
C MET A 53 10.75 5.80 -1.63
N LEU A 54 11.27 6.57 -0.68
CA LEU A 54 11.19 8.03 -0.69
C LEU A 54 12.40 8.64 -1.40
N GLN A 55 12.30 9.91 -1.78
CA GLN A 55 13.35 10.64 -2.48
C GLN A 55 14.65 10.76 -1.66
N ASP A 56 14.52 10.82 -0.33
CA ASP A 56 15.64 10.83 0.62
C ASP A 56 16.33 9.46 0.82
N GLY A 57 15.84 8.41 0.16
CA GLY A 57 16.37 7.05 0.24
C GLY A 57 15.78 6.17 1.33
N ARG A 58 14.90 6.69 2.21
CA ARG A 58 14.15 5.85 3.16
C ARG A 58 13.29 4.84 2.39
N GLN A 59 13.26 3.60 2.90
CA GLN A 59 12.49 2.51 2.31
C GLN A 59 11.54 1.93 3.36
N TYR A 60 10.32 1.65 2.91
CA TYR A 60 9.26 1.06 3.71
C TYR A 60 8.75 -0.21 3.02
N ARG A 61 8.50 -1.24 3.83
CA ARG A 61 7.81 -2.45 3.41
C ARG A 61 6.58 -2.63 4.28
N PHE A 62 5.45 -2.85 3.63
CA PHE A 62 4.16 -3.08 4.26
C PHE A 62 3.60 -4.42 3.81
N TYR A 63 2.83 -5.05 4.69
CA TYR A 63 1.90 -6.09 4.30
C TYR A 63 0.50 -5.47 4.15
N LEU A 64 -0.11 -5.70 2.99
CA LEU A 64 -1.49 -5.34 2.70
C LEU A 64 -2.37 -6.54 3.01
N GLU A 65 -3.42 -6.34 3.77
CA GLU A 65 -4.43 -7.36 4.06
C GLU A 65 -5.82 -6.77 3.89
N VAL A 66 -6.65 -7.48 3.13
CA VAL A 66 -8.08 -7.22 3.02
C VAL A 66 -8.80 -8.43 3.58
N ASN A 67 -9.67 -8.16 4.53
CA ASN A 67 -10.51 -9.17 5.15
C ASN A 67 -11.97 -8.78 4.87
N GLY A 68 -12.71 -9.64 4.17
CA GLY A 68 -14.08 -9.39 3.76
C GLY A 68 -15.09 -9.31 4.91
N GLU A 69 -14.72 -9.82 6.09
CA GLU A 69 -15.51 -9.74 7.32
C GLU A 69 -15.11 -8.55 8.20
N ALA A 70 -13.89 -8.04 8.03
CA ALA A 70 -13.41 -6.88 8.76
C ALA A 70 -14.04 -5.60 8.18
N LYS A 71 -14.76 -4.84 9.01
CA LYS A 71 -15.31 -3.53 8.64
C LYS A 71 -14.24 -2.52 8.21
N VAL A 72 -12.96 -2.80 8.49
CA VAL A 72 -11.82 -1.92 8.19
C VAL A 72 -10.61 -2.80 7.85
N ALA A 73 -10.20 -2.81 6.58
CA ALA A 73 -8.94 -3.40 6.13
C ALA A 73 -7.75 -2.64 6.76
N ARG A 74 -7.34 -3.02 7.97
CA ARG A 74 -6.27 -2.33 8.70
C ARG A 74 -5.46 -3.30 9.55
N THR A 75 -4.49 -3.94 8.91
CA THR A 75 -3.22 -4.21 9.58
C THR A 75 -2.07 -3.98 8.59
N TYR A 76 -1.57 -2.75 8.54
CA TYR A 76 -0.27 -2.48 7.94
C TYR A 76 0.77 -2.72 9.02
N VAL A 77 1.53 -3.82 8.95
CA VAL A 77 2.68 -4.02 9.83
C VAL A 77 3.87 -3.29 9.23
N PHE A 78 4.39 -2.30 9.96
CA PHE A 78 5.53 -1.49 9.55
C PHE A 78 6.81 -2.15 10.09
N VAL A 79 7.64 -2.71 9.22
CA VAL A 79 9.03 -3.07 9.57
C VAL A 79 9.95 -2.17 8.76
N GLY A 80 10.11 -0.92 9.20
CA GLY A 80 11.12 -0.03 8.66
C GLY A 80 12.50 -0.48 9.13
N ARG A 81 13.32 -1.00 8.23
CA ARG A 81 14.78 -1.04 8.42
C ARG A 81 15.37 -0.01 7.47
N THR A 82 15.89 1.08 8.03
CA THR A 82 16.70 2.03 7.28
C THR A 82 18.02 1.34 6.96
N TRP A 83 18.24 1.02 5.69
CA TRP A 83 19.56 0.61 5.20
C TRP A 83 20.25 1.89 4.70
N ARG A 84 21.43 2.20 5.25
CA ARG A 84 22.32 3.25 4.76
C ARG A 84 23.35 2.64 3.83
#